data_AF-A0A7W1D613-F1
#
_entry.id   AF-A0A7W1D613-F1
#
_cell.length_a   1.000
_cell.length_b   1.000
_cell.length_c   1.000
_cell.angle_alpha   90.00
_cell.angle_beta   90.00
_cell.angle_gamma   90.00
#
_symmetry.space_group_name_H-M   'P 1'
#
loop_
_entity.id
_entity.type
_entity.pdbx_description
1 polymer ?
#
loop_
_entity_poly.entity_id
_entity_poly.type
_entity_poly.pdbx_seq_one_letter_code
_entity_poly.pdbx_strand_id
1 'polypeptide(L)'
;KCPAWSGTPAAPPPYSSFSDADLANATPKPALTTQDYANLKESAKESGLYCVVVASYACTTPSGAYSTNGNINAAPPGVGNNYVAYFDFPSSGDPFSTQQTVTWKAATGPCNMDATLTKSVIIVVRYGSLDLTGKDEIVGAFFAPEGQLWLRGSGGIVKIEGTAIAKRIDFGGNAEVELTDCWVQNLPGAAFMGVTPQTFSEVDR
;
A
#
# COMPACT_ATOMS: atom_id res chain seq x y z
N LYS A 1 24.83 18.53 -8.19
CA LYS A 1 25.92 17.76 -7.53
C LYS A 1 26.24 18.47 -6.22
N CYS A 2 25.81 17.93 -5.08
CA CYS A 2 26.20 18.50 -3.78
C CYS A 2 27.69 18.21 -3.53
N PRO A 3 28.45 19.14 -2.93
CA PRO A 3 29.86 18.91 -2.65
C PRO A 3 30.01 17.82 -1.57
N ALA A 4 31.01 16.95 -1.74
CA ALA A 4 31.31 15.90 -0.79
C ALA A 4 31.91 16.48 0.49
N TRP A 5 31.37 16.06 1.65
CA TRP A 5 31.91 16.38 2.97
C TRP A 5 33.30 15.75 3.13
N SER A 6 34.28 16.56 3.54
CA SER A 6 35.70 16.18 3.67
C SER A 6 36.15 15.98 5.12
N GLY A 7 35.22 15.80 6.06
CA GLY A 7 35.54 15.57 7.47
C GLY A 7 35.77 14.09 7.79
N THR A 8 36.79 13.80 8.60
CA THR A 8 36.95 12.49 9.26
C THR A 8 35.90 12.37 10.37
N PRO A 9 35.18 11.23 10.53
CA PRO A 9 34.09 11.14 11.50
C PRO A 9 34.67 11.06 12.93
N ALA A 10 34.72 12.19 13.61
CA ALA A 10 34.92 12.24 15.05
C ALA A 10 33.56 12.07 15.74
N ALA A 11 33.24 10.82 16.08
CA ALA A 11 32.06 10.38 16.84
C ALA A 11 30.67 10.55 16.16
N PRO A 12 29.68 9.69 16.49
CA PRO A 12 28.30 9.89 16.06
C PRO A 12 27.75 11.21 16.63
N PRO A 13 26.90 11.95 15.88
CA PRO A 13 26.39 13.25 16.29
C PRO A 13 25.64 13.12 17.65
N PRO A 14 25.96 13.96 18.64
CA PRO A 14 25.65 13.65 20.04
C PRO A 14 24.19 13.87 20.46
N TYR A 15 23.32 14.47 19.65
CA TYR A 15 21.91 14.62 19.99
C TYR A 15 21.07 14.62 18.71
N SER A 16 20.26 13.58 18.51
CA SER A 16 19.11 13.69 17.64
C SER A 16 18.14 14.67 18.31
N SER A 17 17.84 15.79 17.67
CA SER A 17 16.75 16.70 18.09
C SER A 17 15.38 16.12 17.81
N PHE A 18 15.31 14.92 17.21
CA PHE A 18 14.08 14.19 16.94
C PHE A 18 13.55 13.61 18.26
N SER A 19 12.48 14.22 18.76
CA SER A 19 11.77 13.76 19.94
C SER A 19 10.73 12.69 19.60
N ASP A 20 10.24 11.97 20.61
CA ASP A 20 9.07 11.10 20.46
C ASP A 20 7.83 11.88 19.99
N ALA A 21 7.76 13.18 20.27
CA ALA A 21 6.71 14.06 19.77
C ALA A 21 6.87 14.36 18.27
N ASP A 22 8.10 14.52 17.78
CA ASP A 22 8.38 14.66 16.35
C ASP A 22 8.07 13.35 15.61
N LEU A 23 8.39 12.21 16.21
CA LEU A 23 7.96 10.90 15.71
C LEU A 23 6.43 10.75 15.74
N ALA A 24 5.76 11.20 16.80
CA ALA A 24 4.32 11.18 16.92
C ALA A 24 3.61 12.16 15.97
N ASN A 25 4.28 13.21 15.51
CA ASN A 25 3.75 14.19 14.55
C ASN A 25 4.04 13.79 13.10
N ALA A 26 5.19 13.15 12.86
CA ALA A 26 5.56 12.61 11.55
C ALA A 26 4.91 11.25 11.27
N THR A 27 4.36 10.57 12.30
CA THR A 27 3.62 9.33 12.08
C THR A 27 2.32 9.63 11.33
N PRO A 28 1.98 8.83 10.30
CA PRO A 28 0.77 9.03 9.53
C PRO A 28 -0.46 9.08 10.44
N LYS A 29 -1.20 10.19 10.40
CA LYS A 29 -2.48 10.35 11.10
C LYS A 29 -3.59 10.61 10.08
N PRO A 30 -4.72 9.89 10.15
CA PRO A 30 -5.03 8.83 11.13
C PRO A 30 -4.42 7.47 10.74
N ALA A 31 -3.88 6.74 11.72
CA ALA A 31 -3.74 5.30 11.58
C ALA A 31 -5.14 4.67 11.53
N LEU A 32 -5.37 3.73 10.61
CA LEU A 32 -6.65 3.03 10.55
C LEU A 32 -6.94 2.33 11.87
N THR A 33 -8.16 2.48 12.37
CA THR A 33 -8.62 1.82 13.59
C THR A 33 -8.86 0.34 13.33
N THR A 34 -8.96 -0.45 14.40
CA THR A 34 -9.38 -1.86 14.28
C THR A 34 -10.74 -2.00 13.60
N GLN A 35 -11.65 -1.04 13.82
CA GLN A 35 -12.95 -1.03 13.17
C GLN A 35 -12.83 -0.76 11.67
N ASP A 36 -11.96 0.15 11.24
CA ASP A 36 -11.73 0.42 9.81
C ASP A 36 -11.23 -0.84 9.10
N TYR A 37 -10.29 -1.57 9.72
CA TYR A 37 -9.84 -2.86 9.17
C TYR A 37 -10.94 -3.92 9.13
N ALA A 38 -11.88 -3.91 10.08
CA ALA A 38 -13.03 -4.81 10.07
C ALA A 38 -13.99 -4.46 8.92
N ASN A 39 -14.28 -3.17 8.72
CA ASN A 39 -15.12 -2.68 7.63
C ASN A 39 -14.52 -3.02 6.26
N LEU A 40 -13.22 -2.75 6.06
CA LEU A 40 -12.51 -3.11 4.83
C LEU A 40 -12.53 -4.62 4.58
N LYS A 41 -12.40 -5.43 5.63
CA LYS A 41 -12.50 -6.89 5.54
C LYS A 41 -13.90 -7.35 5.12
N GLU A 42 -14.94 -6.72 5.63
CA GLU A 42 -16.33 -6.99 5.25
C GLU A 42 -16.60 -6.58 3.79
N SER A 43 -16.19 -5.38 3.38
CA SER A 43 -16.31 -4.93 1.99
C SER A 43 -15.58 -5.85 1.00
N ALA A 44 -14.39 -6.34 1.37
CA ALA A 44 -13.65 -7.32 0.57
C ALA A 44 -14.39 -8.65 0.40
N LYS A 45 -15.11 -9.11 1.44
CA LYS A 45 -15.92 -10.34 1.38
C LYS A 45 -17.16 -10.16 0.50
N GLU A 46 -17.78 -8.99 0.54
CA GLU A 46 -19.03 -8.73 -0.18
C GLU A 46 -18.82 -8.42 -1.66
N SER A 47 -17.82 -7.60 -1.99
CA SER A 47 -17.68 -6.99 -3.33
C SER A 47 -16.26 -6.98 -3.89
N GLY A 48 -15.28 -7.50 -3.14
CA GLY A 48 -13.87 -7.41 -3.47
C GLY A 48 -13.16 -8.76 -3.56
N LEU A 49 -11.89 -8.78 -3.16
CA LEU A 49 -11.09 -9.99 -3.03
C LEU A 49 -10.79 -10.19 -1.55
N TYR A 50 -11.27 -11.28 -0.96
CA TYR A 50 -10.91 -11.67 0.40
C TYR A 50 -10.09 -12.95 0.38
N CYS A 51 -8.94 -12.95 1.05
CA CYS A 51 -8.03 -14.07 1.14
C CYS A 51 -7.70 -14.37 2.61
N VAL A 52 -7.84 -15.64 3.01
CA VAL A 52 -7.23 -16.18 4.22
C VAL A 52 -6.00 -16.95 3.79
N VAL A 53 -4.85 -16.62 4.38
CA VAL A 53 -3.57 -17.22 4.02
C VAL A 53 -3.00 -17.92 5.23
N VAL A 54 -2.81 -19.24 5.15
CA VAL A 54 -2.24 -20.05 6.24
C VAL A 54 -1.05 -20.85 5.72
N ALA A 55 -1.31 -21.97 5.05
CA ALA A 55 -0.33 -22.72 4.26
C ALA A 55 -0.53 -22.51 2.75
N SER A 56 -1.73 -22.10 2.36
CA SER A 56 -2.13 -21.76 0.99
C SER A 56 -3.06 -20.55 1.02
N TYR A 57 -3.28 -19.96 -0.16
CA TYR A 57 -4.21 -18.84 -0.34
C TYR A 57 -5.61 -19.39 -0.59
N ALA A 58 -6.51 -19.21 0.38
CA ALA A 58 -7.93 -19.45 0.22
C ALA A 58 -8.62 -18.11 -0.06
N CYS A 59 -8.87 -17.82 -1.34
CA CYS A 59 -9.41 -16.54 -1.77
C CYS A 59 -10.81 -16.65 -2.38
N THR A 60 -11.62 -15.61 -2.21
CA THR A 60 -12.97 -15.49 -2.77
C THR A 60 -13.19 -14.10 -3.36
N THR A 61 -13.98 -14.05 -4.42
CA THR A 61 -14.53 -12.82 -5.03
C THR A 61 -16.05 -12.97 -5.18
N PRO A 62 -16.78 -11.92 -5.64
CA PRO A 62 -18.21 -12.05 -5.96
C PRO A 62 -18.53 -13.12 -7.01
N SER A 63 -17.55 -13.52 -7.83
CA SER A 63 -17.68 -14.62 -8.79
C SER A 63 -17.42 -16.02 -8.20
N GLY A 64 -17.06 -16.11 -6.92
CA GLY A 64 -16.80 -17.37 -6.22
C GLY A 64 -15.34 -17.55 -5.81
N ALA A 65 -14.86 -18.80 -5.75
CA ALA A 65 -13.49 -19.11 -5.35
C ALA A 65 -12.48 -18.57 -6.37
N TYR A 66 -11.41 -17.95 -5.89
CA TYR A 66 -10.33 -17.40 -6.71
C TYR A 66 -9.01 -18.12 -6.38
N SER A 67 -8.38 -18.69 -7.41
CA SER A 67 -7.12 -19.41 -7.26
C SER A 67 -5.93 -18.47 -7.46
N THR A 68 -5.04 -18.42 -6.46
CA THR A 68 -3.78 -17.67 -6.52
C THR A 68 -2.74 -18.34 -5.62
N ASN A 69 -1.47 -18.03 -5.84
CA ASN A 69 -0.34 -18.37 -4.98
C ASN A 69 0.27 -17.14 -4.31
N GLY A 70 -0.50 -16.05 -4.20
CA GLY A 70 -0.02 -14.74 -3.73
C GLY A 70 0.48 -13.82 -4.85
N ASN A 71 0.51 -14.29 -6.10
CA ASN A 71 0.77 -13.43 -7.26
C ASN A 71 -0.55 -13.03 -7.93
N ILE A 72 -0.85 -11.74 -7.92
CA ILE A 72 -2.04 -11.16 -8.55
C ILE A 72 -1.62 -10.41 -9.80
N ASN A 73 -1.80 -11.02 -10.97
CA ASN A 73 -1.34 -10.47 -12.25
C ASN A 73 -2.43 -9.70 -13.01
N ALA A 74 -3.70 -9.81 -12.62
CA ALA A 74 -4.83 -9.14 -13.24
C ALA A 74 -5.91 -8.88 -12.18
N ALA A 75 -6.80 -7.93 -12.46
CA ALA A 75 -7.95 -7.66 -11.60
C ALA A 75 -8.74 -8.98 -11.36
N PRO A 76 -9.08 -9.32 -10.11
CA PRO A 76 -9.84 -10.52 -9.82
C PRO A 76 -11.22 -10.51 -10.50
N PRO A 77 -11.78 -11.65 -10.91
CA PRO A 77 -13.06 -11.70 -11.60
C PRO A 77 -14.21 -11.27 -10.68
N GLY A 78 -15.18 -10.56 -11.23
CA GLY A 78 -16.41 -10.16 -10.53
C GLY A 78 -16.29 -8.95 -9.61
N VAL A 79 -15.09 -8.38 -9.47
CA VAL A 79 -14.89 -7.12 -8.74
C VAL A 79 -15.29 -5.93 -9.61
N GLY A 80 -15.79 -4.87 -8.99
CA GLY A 80 -16.12 -3.62 -9.69
C GLY A 80 -14.89 -2.81 -10.10
N ASN A 81 -15.11 -1.62 -10.66
CA ASN A 81 -14.03 -0.67 -10.96
C ASN A 81 -13.27 -0.24 -9.71
N ASN A 82 -13.95 -0.20 -8.57
CA ASN A 82 -13.39 0.15 -7.27
C ASN A 82 -13.69 -0.98 -6.30
N TYR A 83 -12.67 -1.54 -5.66
CA TYR A 83 -12.82 -2.69 -4.77
C TYR A 83 -11.72 -2.77 -3.72
N VAL A 84 -11.98 -3.57 -2.68
CA VAL A 84 -11.01 -3.89 -1.63
C VAL A 84 -10.42 -5.27 -1.88
N ALA A 85 -9.10 -5.40 -1.83
CA ALA A 85 -8.38 -6.65 -1.75
C ALA A 85 -7.79 -6.82 -0.35
N TYR A 86 -8.22 -7.83 0.39
CA TYR A 86 -7.85 -8.04 1.78
C TYR A 86 -7.21 -9.42 1.97
N PHE A 87 -5.99 -9.44 2.49
CA PHE A 87 -5.20 -10.64 2.76
C PHE A 87 -4.94 -10.76 4.25
N ASP A 88 -5.36 -11.88 4.83
CA ASP A 88 -5.28 -12.16 6.26
C ASP A 88 -4.28 -13.29 6.50
N PHE A 89 -3.03 -12.93 6.83
CA PHE A 89 -1.99 -13.89 7.20
C PHE A 89 -2.06 -14.23 8.69
N PRO A 90 -1.45 -15.35 9.14
CA PRO A 90 -1.43 -15.71 10.54
C PRO A 90 -0.55 -14.73 11.32
N SER A 91 -1.07 -14.17 12.40
CA SER A 91 -0.39 -13.18 13.24
C SER A 91 0.88 -13.70 13.94
N SER A 92 1.07 -15.02 13.99
CA SER A 92 2.22 -15.68 14.61
C SER A 92 3.43 -15.82 13.68
N GLY A 93 3.30 -15.52 12.38
CA GLY A 93 4.41 -15.61 11.45
C GLY A 93 5.24 -14.32 11.36
N ASP A 94 6.32 -14.36 10.59
CA ASP A 94 7.15 -13.18 10.32
C ASP A 94 6.55 -12.37 9.15
N PRO A 95 6.03 -11.15 9.39
CA PRO A 95 5.38 -10.35 8.36
C PRO A 95 6.36 -9.86 7.29
N PHE A 96 7.67 -9.97 7.49
CA PHE A 96 8.72 -9.62 6.51
C PHE A 96 9.19 -10.81 5.66
N SER A 97 8.74 -12.03 5.99
CA SER A 97 9.08 -13.24 5.25
C SER A 97 8.45 -13.24 3.86
N THR A 98 9.15 -13.79 2.88
CA THR A 98 8.63 -13.99 1.52
C THR A 98 7.41 -14.91 1.46
N GLN A 99 7.22 -15.76 2.47
CA GLN A 99 6.04 -16.62 2.59
C GLN A 99 4.78 -15.84 3.03
N GLN A 100 4.97 -14.66 3.62
CA GLN A 100 3.90 -13.74 4.01
C GLN A 100 3.87 -12.50 3.11
N THR A 101 4.31 -12.63 1.86
CA THR A 101 4.30 -11.54 0.88
C THR A 101 3.28 -11.81 -0.23
N VAL A 102 2.43 -10.83 -0.48
CA VAL A 102 1.59 -10.78 -1.68
C VAL A 102 2.32 -9.98 -2.74
N THR A 103 2.47 -10.53 -3.94
CA THR A 103 2.96 -9.79 -5.10
C THR A 103 1.79 -9.33 -5.96
N TRP A 104 1.69 -8.03 -6.15
CA TRP A 104 0.61 -7.41 -6.91
C TRP A 104 1.16 -6.75 -8.17
N LYS A 105 0.64 -7.16 -9.32
CA LYS A 105 0.99 -6.64 -10.66
C LYS A 105 -0.23 -6.18 -11.45
N ALA A 106 -1.43 -6.32 -10.88
CA ALA A 106 -2.66 -5.92 -11.54
C ALA A 106 -2.75 -4.39 -11.60
N ALA A 107 -2.66 -3.86 -12.82
CA ALA A 107 -2.85 -2.44 -13.09
C ALA A 107 -4.31 -2.02 -12.88
N THR A 108 -4.51 -0.79 -12.40
CA THR A 108 -5.83 -0.12 -12.49
C THR A 108 -5.86 0.89 -13.63
N GLY A 109 -4.69 1.31 -14.13
CA GLY A 109 -4.55 2.39 -15.11
C GLY A 109 -4.45 3.76 -14.43
N PRO A 110 -4.35 4.84 -15.22
CA PRO A 110 -4.23 6.21 -14.70
C PRO A 110 -5.48 6.66 -13.99
N CYS A 111 -5.34 7.61 -13.06
CA CYS A 111 -6.49 8.28 -12.48
C CYS A 111 -7.22 9.12 -13.54
N ASN A 112 -8.55 9.17 -13.43
CA ASN A 112 -9.41 9.98 -14.28
C ASN A 112 -10.26 10.96 -13.44
N MET A 113 -10.38 12.21 -13.89
CA MET A 113 -11.23 13.21 -13.23
C MET A 113 -12.72 12.83 -13.29
N ASP A 114 -13.12 12.00 -14.24
CA ASP A 114 -14.41 11.31 -14.22
C ASP A 114 -14.35 10.08 -13.31
N ALA A 115 -14.97 10.18 -12.14
CA ALA A 115 -15.03 9.12 -11.13
C ALA A 115 -15.60 7.78 -11.65
N THR A 116 -16.41 7.81 -12.71
CA THR A 116 -16.99 6.59 -13.29
C THR A 116 -16.00 5.80 -14.14
N LEU A 117 -14.97 6.47 -14.65
CA LEU A 117 -13.89 5.90 -15.45
C LEU A 117 -12.70 5.48 -14.61
N THR A 118 -12.52 6.09 -13.43
CA THR A 118 -11.46 5.74 -12.50
C THR A 118 -11.66 4.34 -11.97
N LYS A 119 -10.60 3.53 -12.09
CA LYS A 119 -10.48 2.24 -11.43
C LYS A 119 -9.48 2.39 -10.31
N SER A 120 -9.80 1.80 -9.17
CA SER A 120 -8.93 1.88 -8.00
C SER A 120 -9.03 0.65 -7.13
N VAL A 121 -8.00 0.43 -6.33
CA VAL A 121 -7.97 -0.69 -5.40
C VAL A 121 -7.49 -0.24 -4.01
N ILE A 122 -8.16 -0.73 -2.98
CA ILE A 122 -7.63 -0.69 -1.62
C ILE A 122 -7.04 -2.06 -1.32
N ILE A 123 -5.71 -2.14 -1.15
CA ILE A 123 -5.02 -3.39 -0.81
C ILE A 123 -4.68 -3.37 0.67
N VAL A 124 -5.18 -4.34 1.42
CA VAL A 124 -4.87 -4.54 2.83
C VAL A 124 -4.19 -5.89 3.00
N VAL A 125 -3.00 -5.90 3.57
CA VAL A 125 -2.27 -7.10 3.97
C VAL A 125 -2.04 -7.04 5.47
N ARG A 126 -2.77 -7.87 6.23
CA ARG A 126 -2.58 -7.99 7.68
C ARG A 126 -1.54 -9.06 7.98
N TYR A 127 -0.62 -8.74 8.89
CA TYR A 127 0.45 -9.63 9.33
C TYR A 127 1.30 -10.16 8.17
N GLY A 128 1.53 -9.33 7.16
CA GLY A 128 2.31 -9.69 5.98
C GLY A 128 2.80 -8.46 5.24
N SER A 129 3.43 -8.70 4.09
CA SER A 129 4.05 -7.71 3.23
C SER A 129 3.36 -7.63 1.86
N LEU A 130 3.47 -6.48 1.21
CA LEU A 130 3.00 -6.24 -0.14
C LEU A 130 4.19 -5.89 -1.05
N ASP A 131 4.30 -6.59 -2.17
CA ASP A 131 5.27 -6.30 -3.23
C ASP A 131 4.52 -5.81 -4.48
N LEU A 132 4.60 -4.51 -4.72
CA LEU A 132 4.14 -3.87 -5.95
C LEU A 132 5.29 -3.91 -6.96
N THR A 133 5.35 -5.02 -7.70
CA THR A 133 6.30 -5.22 -8.80
C THR A 133 5.56 -5.23 -10.13
N GLY A 134 5.93 -4.36 -11.07
CA GLY A 134 5.25 -4.30 -12.37
C GLY A 134 5.79 -3.26 -13.34
N LYS A 135 5.01 -2.99 -14.39
CA LYS A 135 5.27 -1.94 -15.40
C LYS A 135 4.04 -1.07 -15.66
N ASP A 136 3.26 -0.82 -14.63
CA ASP A 136 1.94 -0.22 -14.78
C ASP A 136 1.61 0.77 -13.67
N GLU A 137 0.59 1.56 -13.94
CA GLU A 137 0.04 2.55 -13.02
C GLU A 137 -1.06 1.93 -12.15
N ILE A 138 -0.96 2.18 -10.85
CA ILE A 138 -1.91 1.69 -9.86
C ILE A 138 -2.43 2.89 -9.06
N VAL A 139 -3.73 3.10 -9.12
CA VAL A 139 -4.48 4.10 -8.35
C VAL A 139 -5.08 3.37 -7.15
N GLY A 140 -4.75 3.81 -5.94
CA GLY A 140 -5.20 3.06 -4.77
C GLY A 140 -4.61 3.44 -3.44
N ALA A 141 -5.08 2.73 -2.42
CA ALA A 141 -4.55 2.81 -1.07
C ALA A 141 -3.98 1.47 -0.64
N PHE A 142 -2.78 1.46 -0.06
CA PHE A 142 -2.01 0.26 0.24
C PHE A 142 -1.69 0.20 1.73
N PHE A 143 -2.08 -0.87 2.40
CA PHE A 143 -1.94 -1.03 3.84
C PHE A 143 -1.24 -2.36 4.15
N ALA A 144 -0.02 -2.29 4.69
CA ALA A 144 0.73 -3.41 5.25
C ALA A 144 1.28 -3.02 6.63
N PRO A 145 0.41 -2.72 7.62
CA PRO A 145 0.80 -2.01 8.83
C PRO A 145 1.76 -2.81 9.72
N GLU A 146 1.77 -4.13 9.64
CA GLU A 146 2.71 -4.98 10.39
C GLU A 146 3.97 -5.37 9.59
N GLY A 147 3.95 -5.28 8.25
CA GLY A 147 5.02 -5.73 7.36
C GLY A 147 5.60 -4.63 6.49
N GLN A 148 6.11 -5.01 5.31
CA GLN A 148 6.74 -4.08 4.38
C GLN A 148 5.94 -3.87 3.11
N LEU A 149 6.06 -2.68 2.54
CA LEU A 149 5.67 -2.38 1.17
C LEU A 149 6.93 -2.27 0.31
N TRP A 150 7.05 -3.12 -0.68
CA TRP A 150 8.08 -3.03 -1.72
C TRP A 150 7.51 -2.42 -2.98
N LEU A 151 8.18 -1.38 -3.48
CA LEU A 151 7.84 -0.69 -4.70
C LEU A 151 8.97 -0.91 -5.71
N ARG A 152 8.78 -1.81 -6.68
CA ARG A 152 9.84 -2.25 -7.59
C ARG A 152 9.47 -2.11 -9.06
N GLY A 153 10.10 -1.16 -9.75
CA GLY A 153 10.02 -1.06 -11.20
C GLY A 153 10.94 -2.07 -11.89
N SER A 154 10.42 -3.17 -12.42
CA SER A 154 11.21 -4.14 -13.19
C SER A 154 11.21 -3.79 -14.69
N GLY A 155 12.03 -2.82 -15.09
CA GLY A 155 12.19 -2.43 -16.50
C GLY A 155 11.13 -1.47 -17.05
N GLY A 156 10.54 -0.66 -16.17
CA GLY A 156 9.55 0.41 -16.40
C GLY A 156 9.34 1.20 -15.09
N ILE A 157 8.56 2.28 -15.11
CA ILE A 157 8.17 3.02 -13.90
C ILE A 157 6.94 2.32 -13.29
N VAL A 158 7.02 1.90 -12.03
CA VAL A 158 5.81 1.62 -11.23
C VAL A 158 5.32 2.95 -10.70
N LYS A 159 4.19 3.41 -11.21
CA LYS A 159 3.59 4.66 -10.74
C LYS A 159 2.41 4.33 -9.83
N ILE A 160 2.50 4.81 -8.62
CA ILE A 160 1.41 4.71 -7.65
C ILE A 160 0.79 6.08 -7.52
N GLU A 161 -0.50 6.15 -7.78
CA GLU A 161 -1.29 7.32 -7.47
C GLU A 161 -2.16 7.02 -6.25
N GLY A 162 -1.73 7.49 -5.09
CA GLY A 162 -2.50 7.35 -3.87
C GLY A 162 -1.64 7.20 -2.61
N THR A 163 -2.14 6.43 -1.65
CA THR A 163 -1.62 6.45 -0.27
C THR A 163 -1.08 5.09 0.15
N ALA A 164 0.05 5.07 0.86
CA ALA A 164 0.64 3.86 1.40
C ALA A 164 0.89 3.99 2.92
N ILE A 165 0.55 2.94 3.67
CA ILE A 165 0.88 2.78 5.08
C ILE A 165 1.50 1.40 5.27
N ALA A 166 2.75 1.35 5.74
CA ALA A 166 3.40 0.11 6.11
C ALA A 166 4.40 0.35 7.25
N LYS A 167 4.79 -0.71 7.96
CA LYS A 167 5.85 -0.63 8.97
C LYS A 167 7.20 -0.26 8.35
N ARG A 168 7.41 -0.69 7.10
CA ARG A 168 8.57 -0.35 6.28
C ARG A 168 8.14 -0.14 4.84
N ILE A 169 8.66 0.88 4.17
CA ILE A 169 8.47 1.08 2.73
C ILE A 169 9.86 1.11 2.11
N ASP A 170 10.14 0.19 1.18
CA ASP A 170 11.36 0.24 0.37
C ASP A 170 11.04 0.51 -1.09
N PHE A 171 11.82 1.40 -1.68
CA PHE A 171 11.80 1.73 -3.10
C PHE A 171 12.97 1.03 -3.80
N GLY A 172 12.70 0.42 -4.94
CA GLY A 172 13.71 -0.20 -5.80
C GLY A 172 13.44 0.04 -7.28
N GLY A 173 14.50 0.23 -8.07
CA GLY A 173 14.36 0.53 -9.50
C GLY A 173 13.70 1.90 -9.74
N ASN A 174 12.85 1.98 -10.76
CA ASN A 174 12.08 3.19 -11.09
C ASN A 174 10.67 3.05 -10.48
N ALA A 175 10.46 3.59 -9.29
CA ALA A 175 9.16 3.65 -8.65
C ALA A 175 8.83 5.10 -8.29
N GLU A 176 7.60 5.53 -8.60
CA GLU A 176 7.08 6.86 -8.34
C GLU A 176 5.81 6.73 -7.51
N VAL A 177 5.69 7.54 -6.47
CA VAL A 177 4.47 7.67 -5.67
C VAL A 177 4.03 9.12 -5.77
N GLU A 178 2.82 9.34 -6.27
CA GLU A 178 2.23 10.65 -6.46
C GLU A 178 0.89 10.74 -5.73
N LEU A 179 0.61 11.92 -5.19
CA LEU A 179 -0.69 12.32 -4.69
C LEU A 179 -1.18 13.44 -5.59
N THR A 180 -1.99 13.12 -6.60
CA THR A 180 -2.52 14.14 -7.52
C THR A 180 -3.88 14.65 -7.06
N ASP A 181 -4.31 15.78 -7.62
CA ASP A 181 -5.67 16.29 -7.42
C ASP A 181 -6.74 15.27 -7.87
N CYS A 182 -6.43 14.45 -8.88
CA CYS A 182 -7.34 13.41 -9.34
C CYS A 182 -7.59 12.38 -8.24
N TRP A 183 -6.55 11.88 -7.57
CA TRP A 183 -6.67 10.99 -6.42
C TRP A 183 -7.49 11.60 -5.29
N VAL A 184 -7.25 12.87 -4.93
CA VAL A 184 -7.97 13.55 -3.85
C VAL A 184 -9.46 13.68 -4.17
N GLN A 185 -9.80 13.90 -5.45
CA GLN A 185 -11.20 14.02 -5.89
C GLN A 185 -11.89 12.67 -6.14
N ASN A 186 -11.14 11.60 -6.34
CA ASN A 186 -11.63 10.26 -6.68
C ASN A 186 -11.23 9.20 -5.64
N LEU A 187 -11.17 9.59 -4.37
CA LEU A 187 -10.76 8.71 -3.28
C LEU A 187 -11.58 7.41 -3.30
N PRO A 188 -10.94 6.22 -3.35
CA PRO A 188 -11.60 4.91 -3.30
C PRO A 188 -12.38 4.66 -1.99
N GLY A 189 -12.35 5.63 -1.08
CA GLY A 189 -12.87 5.57 0.28
C GLY A 189 -13.89 6.64 0.62
N ALA A 190 -14.43 7.45 -0.30
CA ALA A 190 -15.54 8.34 0.10
C ALA A 190 -16.72 7.57 0.76
N ALA A 191 -16.86 6.26 0.47
CA ALA A 191 -17.76 5.33 1.15
C ALA A 191 -17.14 4.52 2.30
N PHE A 192 -15.82 4.51 2.50
CA PHE A 192 -15.12 3.55 3.39
C PHE A 192 -14.03 4.14 4.31
N MET A 193 -13.39 5.25 3.96
CA MET A 193 -12.34 5.92 4.74
C MET A 193 -12.34 7.43 4.41
N GLY A 194 -12.52 8.28 5.42
CA GLY A 194 -12.30 9.71 5.27
C GLY A 194 -10.81 10.00 5.16
N VAL A 195 -10.30 10.23 3.94
CA VAL A 195 -8.90 10.65 3.73
C VAL A 195 -8.85 12.17 3.81
N THR A 196 -8.15 12.70 4.81
CA THR A 196 -7.78 14.12 4.85
C THR A 196 -6.33 14.21 4.38
N PRO A 197 -6.04 14.86 3.24
CA PRO A 197 -4.66 15.08 2.81
C PRO A 197 -3.88 15.79 3.92
N GLN A 198 -2.82 15.15 4.41
CA GLN A 198 -1.82 15.82 5.24
C GLN A 198 -0.67 16.17 4.31
N THR A 199 -0.32 17.45 4.23
CA THR A 199 0.87 17.91 3.52
C THR A 199 2.11 17.28 4.16
N PHE A 200 2.85 16.46 3.42
CA PHE A 200 4.19 16.06 3.82
C PHE A 200 5.18 17.12 3.34
N SER A 201 5.97 17.66 4.27
CA SER A 201 7.22 18.32 3.92
C SER A 201 8.33 17.28 4.04
N GLU A 202 9.09 17.09 2.97
CA GLU A 202 10.39 16.44 3.06
C GLU A 202 11.22 17.26 4.07
N VAL A 203 11.59 16.66 5.21
CA VAL A 203 12.54 17.29 6.12
C VAL A 203 13.91 17.05 5.49
N ASP A 204 14.32 18.00 4.66
CA ASP A 204 15.64 18.03 4.04
C ASP A 204 16.73 17.84 5.10
N ARG A 205 17.71 16.98 4.78
CA ARG A 205 18.79 16.52 5.66
C ARG A 205 19.91 17.54 5.84
#